data_AF-A0A6P7YI17-F1
#
_entry.id   AF-A0A6P7YI17-F1
#
_cell.length_a   1.000
_cell.length_b   1.000
_cell.length_c   1.000
_cell.angle_alpha   90.00
_cell.angle_beta   90.00
_cell.angle_gamma   90.00
#
_symmetry.space_group_name_H-M   'P 1'
#
loop_
_entity.id
_entity.type
_entity.pdbx_description
1 polymer ?
#
loop_
_entity_poly.entity_id
_entity_poly.type
_entity_poly.pdbx_seq_one_letter_code
_entity_poly.pdbx_strand_id
1 'polypeptide(L)'
;MGWRRCPAFSVSASSFHYDQRKEFSSSEHKKLYFDTHALVRLLEENGFTTQQSEIIVSALVKIINSNMEVVYKDMVTKMQQEISLQQIMSHIASVKKDMIILEKSEFSALRTENEKIKIELQQLKKQLHDEIVKLRADNKLGFNLEKSRVKEMYAENERRLLEIRSEIVELHAQQDRGLTQTNRKIDTEVAGLRTMLESHKLDTIKYLAGSVFTCLTIALGFYRLWI
;
A
#
# COMPACT_ATOMS: atom_id res chain seq x y z
N MET A 1 -11.54 -10.68 -1.02
CA MET A 1 -12.94 -10.84 -1.47
C MET A 1 -13.83 -10.99 -0.25
N GLY A 2 -14.89 -10.19 -0.12
CA GLY A 2 -15.90 -10.37 0.94
C GLY A 2 -16.21 -9.15 1.80
N TRP A 3 -16.41 -7.98 1.21
CA TRP A 3 -17.09 -6.87 1.90
C TRP A 3 -18.58 -7.24 2.00
N ARG A 4 -19.02 -7.71 3.17
CA ARG A 4 -20.45 -7.91 3.42
C ARG A 4 -21.08 -6.53 3.61
N ARG A 5 -21.95 -6.16 2.66
CA ARG A 5 -22.83 -4.99 2.72
C ARG A 5 -23.59 -4.99 4.05
N CYS A 6 -23.47 -3.91 4.82
CA CYS A 6 -24.42 -3.59 5.87
C CYS A 6 -25.83 -3.48 5.25
N PRO A 7 -26.87 -3.99 5.90
CA PRO A 7 -28.24 -3.73 5.46
C PRO A 7 -28.48 -2.23 5.57
N ALA A 8 -28.85 -1.59 4.46
CA ALA A 8 -29.43 -0.27 4.50
C ALA A 8 -30.70 -0.37 5.35
N PHE A 9 -30.66 0.15 6.57
CA PHE A 9 -31.88 0.41 7.32
C PHE A 9 -32.63 1.47 6.52
N SER A 10 -33.65 1.01 5.78
CA SER A 10 -34.67 1.88 5.25
C SER A 10 -35.27 2.59 6.46
N VAL A 11 -34.86 3.84 6.66
CA VAL A 11 -35.67 4.79 7.42
C VAL A 11 -36.92 4.98 6.58
N SER A 12 -37.87 4.06 6.75
CA SER A 12 -39.26 4.34 6.43
C SER A 12 -39.57 5.56 7.27
N ALA A 13 -39.57 6.73 6.62
CA ALA A 13 -40.13 7.93 7.17
C ALA A 13 -41.58 7.56 7.48
N SER A 14 -41.83 7.15 8.72
CA SER A 14 -43.15 6.98 9.27
C SER A 14 -43.81 8.32 9.03
N SER A 15 -44.64 8.37 7.99
CA SER A 15 -45.45 9.52 7.63
C SER A 15 -46.02 10.05 8.93
N PHE A 16 -45.64 11.27 9.29
CA PHE A 16 -46.25 12.00 10.40
C PHE A 16 -47.74 12.02 10.09
N HIS A 17 -48.47 11.10 10.70
CA HIS A 17 -49.92 11.07 10.68
C HIS A 17 -50.30 12.31 11.49
N TYR A 18 -50.46 13.43 10.78
CA TYR A 18 -51.21 14.59 11.23
C TYR A 18 -52.67 14.14 11.29
N ASP A 19 -52.98 13.30 12.27
CA ASP A 19 -54.29 12.72 12.38
C ASP A 19 -55.21 13.74 13.04
N GLN A 20 -56.09 14.25 12.18
CA GLN A 20 -57.35 14.90 12.45
C GLN A 20 -57.34 15.98 13.52
N ARG A 21 -57.36 17.20 13.00
CA ARG A 21 -58.21 18.30 13.48
C ARG A 21 -59.63 17.74 13.72
N LYS A 22 -59.86 17.13 14.89
CA LYS A 22 -61.19 16.94 15.44
C LYS A 22 -61.71 18.35 15.66
N GLU A 23 -62.60 18.80 14.80
CA GLU A 23 -63.40 20.00 15.04
C GLU A 23 -64.25 19.72 16.27
N PHE A 24 -63.70 20.03 17.45
CA PHE A 24 -64.49 20.08 18.66
C PHE A 24 -65.36 21.33 18.55
N SER A 25 -66.62 21.12 18.17
CA SER A 25 -67.67 22.09 18.39
C SER A 25 -67.83 22.26 19.90
N SER A 26 -67.02 23.10 20.52
CA SER A 26 -67.19 23.47 21.92
C SER A 26 -68.46 24.32 22.01
N SER A 27 -69.60 23.67 22.26
CA SER A 27 -70.76 24.34 22.83
C SER A 27 -70.49 24.66 24.32
N GLU A 28 -69.31 25.21 24.63
CA GLU A 28 -69.07 25.82 25.94
C GLU A 28 -69.84 27.14 25.93
N HIS A 29 -71.15 27.01 26.17
CA HIS A 29 -72.07 28.01 26.69
C HIS A 29 -71.66 29.45 26.34
N LYS A 30 -72.17 29.95 25.20
CA LYS A 30 -72.27 31.38 24.91
C LYS A 30 -73.01 32.05 26.08
N LYS A 31 -72.29 32.39 27.15
CA LYS A 31 -72.81 33.12 28.30
C LYS A 31 -72.93 34.56 27.87
N LEU A 32 -74.11 34.92 27.38
CA LEU A 32 -74.48 36.30 27.16
C LEU A 32 -74.68 36.94 28.54
N TYR A 33 -73.72 37.76 28.97
CA TYR A 33 -73.81 38.61 30.16
C TYR A 33 -74.65 39.87 29.91
N PHE A 34 -75.63 39.78 29.02
CA PHE A 34 -76.39 40.91 28.53
C PHE A 34 -77.81 40.87 29.08
N ASP A 35 -78.15 41.84 29.93
CA ASP A 35 -79.51 42.00 30.43
C ASP A 35 -80.32 42.86 29.44
N THR A 36 -81.05 42.16 28.57
CA THR A 36 -81.95 42.73 27.57
C THR A 36 -83.01 43.64 28.21
N HIS A 37 -83.51 43.27 29.40
CA HIS A 37 -84.60 43.98 30.05
C HIS A 37 -84.12 45.27 30.71
N ALA A 38 -82.95 45.26 31.35
CA ALA A 38 -82.34 46.48 31.89
C ALA A 38 -82.09 47.52 30.80
N LEU A 39 -81.68 47.09 29.59
CA LEU A 39 -81.42 48.00 28.47
C LEU A 39 -82.71 48.60 27.90
N VAL A 40 -83.79 47.81 27.81
CA VAL A 40 -85.11 48.31 27.38
C VAL A 40 -85.61 49.39 28.34
N ARG A 41 -85.54 49.14 29.66
CA ARG A 41 -85.95 50.12 30.67
C ARG A 41 -85.13 51.41 30.61
N LEU A 42 -83.82 51.30 30.41
CA LEU A 42 -82.95 52.46 30.27
C LEU A 42 -83.34 53.31 29.06
N LEU A 43 -83.66 52.69 27.93
CA LEU A 43 -84.09 53.40 26.72
C LEU A 43 -85.45 54.08 26.92
N GLU A 44 -86.39 53.41 27.60
CA GLU A 44 -87.68 54.00 27.96
C GLU A 44 -87.54 55.22 28.89
N GLU A 45 -86.66 55.14 29.89
CA GLU A 45 -86.35 56.25 30.80
C GLU A 45 -85.73 57.46 30.08
N ASN A 46 -85.10 57.24 28.92
CA ASN A 46 -84.52 58.28 28.07
C ASN A 46 -85.45 58.77 26.95
N GLY A 47 -86.75 58.43 27.01
CA GLY A 47 -87.77 58.98 26.11
C GLY A 47 -88.04 58.17 24.84
N PHE A 48 -87.54 56.93 24.75
CA PHE A 48 -87.92 56.01 23.68
C PHE A 48 -89.23 55.27 24.01
N THR A 49 -90.04 54.98 23.00
CA THR A 49 -91.19 54.08 23.19
C THR A 49 -90.73 52.65 23.40
N THR A 50 -91.49 51.84 24.13
CA THR A 50 -91.20 50.41 24.37
C THR A 50 -90.87 49.67 23.07
N GLN A 51 -91.63 49.95 22.01
CA GLN A 51 -91.44 49.32 20.70
C GLN A 51 -90.11 49.72 20.03
N GLN A 52 -89.69 50.98 20.17
CA GLN A 52 -88.39 51.45 19.68
C GLN A 52 -87.24 50.83 20.49
N SER A 53 -87.38 50.78 21.81
CA SER A 53 -86.39 50.18 22.72
C SER A 53 -86.17 48.70 22.41
N GLU A 54 -87.24 47.93 22.22
CA GLU A 54 -87.17 46.51 21.84
C GLU A 54 -86.47 46.28 20.50
N ILE A 55 -86.74 47.11 19.48
CA ILE A 55 -86.12 47.00 18.15
C ILE A 55 -84.62 47.27 18.24
N ILE A 56 -84.22 48.34 18.94
CA ILE A 56 -82.81 48.71 19.12
C ILE A 56 -82.05 47.59 19.86
N VAL A 57 -82.63 47.10 20.96
CA VAL A 57 -82.04 46.02 21.75
C VAL A 57 -81.95 44.72 20.95
N SER A 58 -82.96 44.39 20.15
CA SER A 58 -82.94 43.22 19.25
C SER A 58 -81.82 43.31 18.20
N ALA A 59 -81.61 44.49 17.62
CA ALA A 59 -80.51 44.73 16.67
C ALA A 59 -79.14 44.58 17.35
N LEU A 60 -78.98 45.12 18.57
CA LEU A 60 -77.75 44.96 19.36
C LEU A 60 -77.44 43.51 19.70
N VAL A 61 -78.45 42.74 20.15
CA VAL A 61 -78.29 41.31 20.44
C VAL A 61 -77.86 40.55 19.18
N LYS A 62 -78.43 40.86 18.00
CA LYS A 62 -78.01 40.24 16.73
C LYS A 62 -76.56 40.56 16.38
N ILE A 63 -76.14 41.82 16.50
CA ILE A 63 -74.76 42.25 16.22
C ILE A 63 -73.78 41.59 17.20
N ILE A 64 -74.10 41.58 18.50
CA ILE A 64 -73.27 40.95 19.53
C ILE A 64 -73.15 39.44 19.28
N ASN A 65 -74.24 38.76 18.93
CA ASN A 65 -74.21 37.33 18.61
C ASN A 65 -73.35 37.04 17.38
N SER A 66 -73.47 37.85 16.32
CA SER A 66 -72.64 37.71 15.12
C SER A 66 -71.16 37.98 15.40
N ASN A 67 -70.85 39.03 16.17
CA ASN A 67 -69.47 39.33 16.59
C ASN A 67 -68.89 38.24 17.50
N MET A 68 -69.67 37.73 18.45
CA MET A 68 -69.23 36.63 19.30
C MET A 68 -68.91 35.37 18.49
N GLU A 69 -69.70 35.03 17.46
CA GLU A 69 -69.41 33.88 16.60
C GLU A 69 -68.07 33.99 15.88
N VAL A 70 -67.74 35.19 15.36
CA VAL A 70 -66.43 35.44 14.74
C VAL A 70 -65.32 35.32 15.78
N VAL A 71 -65.48 35.94 16.95
CA VAL A 71 -64.47 35.88 18.02
C VAL A 71 -64.24 34.45 18.49
N TYR A 72 -65.30 33.66 18.72
CA TYR A 72 -65.16 32.27 19.16
C TYR A 72 -64.59 31.35 18.08
N LYS A 73 -64.79 31.66 16.80
CA LYS A 73 -64.19 30.89 15.70
C LYS A 73 -62.67 31.04 15.64
N ASP A 74 -62.17 32.24 15.93
CA ASP A 74 -60.73 32.53 15.88
C ASP A 74 -60.04 32.36 17.24
N MET A 75 -60.80 32.26 18.33
CA MET A 75 -60.27 32.04 19.68
C MET A 75 -59.92 30.57 19.90
N VAL A 76 -58.81 30.34 20.62
CA VAL A 76 -58.41 29.01 21.07
C VAL A 76 -59.02 28.74 22.45
N THR A 77 -59.70 27.60 22.60
CA THR A 77 -60.23 27.18 23.90
C THR A 77 -59.10 26.70 24.82
N LYS A 78 -59.27 26.84 26.14
CA LYS A 78 -58.30 26.32 27.11
C LYS A 78 -58.05 24.82 26.94
N MET A 79 -59.10 24.06 26.61
CA MET A 79 -59.00 22.64 26.30
C MET A 79 -58.10 22.39 25.09
N GLN A 80 -58.29 23.13 23.99
CA GLN A 80 -57.46 22.99 22.79
C GLN A 80 -55.98 23.34 23.06
N GLN A 81 -55.74 24.35 23.89
CA GLN A 81 -54.39 24.72 24.33
C GLN A 81 -53.75 23.60 25.16
N GLU A 82 -54.48 23.00 26.11
CA GLU A 82 -53.97 21.91 26.95
C GLU A 82 -53.64 20.66 26.14
N ILE A 83 -54.48 20.28 25.17
CA ILE A 83 -54.21 19.16 24.25
C ILE A 83 -52.94 19.43 23.45
N SER A 84 -52.81 20.63 22.88
CA SER A 84 -51.63 21.01 22.09
C SER A 84 -50.36 20.97 22.95
N LEU A 85 -50.45 21.41 24.20
CA LEU A 85 -49.35 21.37 25.15
C LEU A 85 -48.96 19.91 25.48
N GLN A 86 -49.92 19.03 25.72
CA GLN A 86 -49.66 17.61 25.97
C GLN A 86 -48.99 16.93 24.76
N GLN A 87 -49.42 17.26 23.54
CA GLN A 87 -48.78 16.77 22.31
C GLN A 87 -47.33 17.24 22.21
N ILE A 88 -47.06 18.53 22.44
CA ILE A 88 -45.70 19.09 22.45
C ILE A 88 -44.83 18.40 23.51
N MET A 89 -45.36 18.21 24.73
CA MET A 89 -44.64 17.53 25.81
C MET A 89 -44.32 16.07 25.45
N SER A 90 -45.24 15.36 24.80
CA SER A 90 -45.01 14.00 24.30
C SER A 90 -43.89 13.95 23.27
N HIS A 91 -43.88 14.87 22.31
CA HIS A 91 -42.80 14.97 21.31
C HIS A 91 -41.45 15.29 21.96
N ILE A 92 -41.40 16.21 22.91
CA ILE A 92 -40.18 16.52 23.67
C ILE A 92 -39.68 15.29 24.41
N ALA A 93 -40.58 14.53 25.04
CA ALA A 93 -40.22 13.30 25.75
C ALA A 93 -39.64 12.22 24.80
N SER A 94 -40.21 12.09 23.60
CA SER A 94 -39.69 11.17 22.56
C SER A 94 -38.29 11.57 22.12
N VAL A 95 -38.09 12.83 21.72
CA VAL A 95 -36.77 13.33 21.28
C VAL A 95 -35.72 13.18 22.38
N LYS A 96 -36.10 13.46 23.63
CA LYS A 96 -35.20 13.27 24.79
C LYS A 96 -34.81 11.81 24.97
N LYS A 97 -35.73 10.87 24.78
CA LYS A 97 -35.44 9.43 24.84
C LYS A 97 -34.43 9.03 23.76
N ASP A 98 -34.65 9.48 22.53
CA ASP A 98 -33.77 9.16 21.39
C ASP A 98 -32.36 9.74 21.62
N MET A 99 -32.26 10.97 22.12
CA MET A 99 -30.99 11.59 22.51
C MET A 99 -30.23 10.77 23.56
N ILE A 100 -30.91 10.28 24.59
CA ILE A 100 -30.29 9.47 25.65
C ILE A 100 -29.81 8.12 25.09
N ILE A 101 -30.57 7.49 24.19
CA ILE A 101 -30.19 6.23 23.54
C ILE A 101 -28.93 6.45 22.70
N LEU A 102 -28.91 7.52 21.90
CA LEU A 102 -27.78 7.88 21.06
C LEU A 102 -26.51 8.10 21.89
N GLU A 103 -26.61 8.91 22.95
CA GLU A 103 -25.48 9.23 23.84
C GLU A 103 -24.95 8.00 24.59
N LYS A 104 -25.83 7.16 25.13
CA LYS A 104 -25.42 6.02 25.95
C LYS A 104 -24.99 4.81 25.14
N SER A 105 -25.63 4.56 24.00
CA SER A 105 -25.39 3.34 23.23
C SER A 105 -24.44 3.58 22.07
N GLU A 106 -24.79 4.46 21.14
CA GLU A 106 -24.05 4.60 19.88
C GLU A 106 -22.72 5.34 20.08
N PHE A 107 -22.74 6.46 20.80
CA PHE A 107 -21.50 7.18 21.10
C PHE A 107 -20.53 6.37 21.96
N SER A 108 -21.04 5.62 22.93
CA SER A 108 -20.21 4.73 23.77
C SER A 108 -19.58 3.60 22.96
N ALA A 109 -20.35 2.97 22.06
CA ALA A 109 -19.85 1.94 21.16
C ALA A 109 -18.78 2.51 20.21
N LEU A 110 -19.04 3.64 19.57
CA LEU A 110 -18.10 4.33 18.67
C LEU A 110 -16.80 4.73 19.39
N ARG A 111 -16.90 5.21 20.63
CA ARG A 111 -15.71 5.56 21.42
C ARG A 111 -14.87 4.32 21.74
N THR A 112 -15.51 3.22 22.11
CA THR A 112 -14.84 1.96 22.39
C THR A 112 -14.16 1.41 21.15
N GLU A 113 -14.83 1.44 20.00
CA GLU A 113 -14.27 1.00 18.71
C GLU A 113 -13.09 1.88 18.27
N ASN A 114 -13.19 3.20 18.44
CA ASN A 114 -12.08 4.12 18.16
C ASN A 114 -10.84 3.84 19.03
N GLU A 115 -11.02 3.64 20.34
CA GLU A 115 -9.89 3.29 21.22
C GLU A 115 -9.29 1.93 20.86
N LYS A 116 -10.13 0.94 20.50
CA LYS A 116 -9.65 -0.36 20.01
C LYS A 116 -8.81 -0.21 18.74
N ILE A 117 -9.31 0.51 17.73
CA ILE A 117 -8.59 0.76 16.47
C ILE A 117 -7.27 1.48 16.74
N LYS A 118 -7.25 2.45 17.66
CA LYS A 118 -6.05 3.18 18.04
C LYS A 118 -4.99 2.28 18.68
N ILE A 119 -5.39 1.34 19.54
CA ILE A 119 -4.49 0.34 20.14
C ILE A 119 -3.94 -0.60 19.07
N GLU A 120 -4.79 -1.14 18.20
CA GLU A 120 -4.39 -2.02 17.10
C GLU A 120 -3.40 -1.32 16.15
N LEU A 121 -3.65 -0.06 15.81
CA LEU A 121 -2.76 0.76 15.01
C LEU A 121 -1.38 0.94 15.68
N GLN A 122 -1.36 1.22 16.98
CA GLN A 122 -0.11 1.36 17.73
C GLN A 122 0.68 0.04 17.78
N GLN A 123 -0.02 -1.08 17.98
CA GLN A 123 0.59 -2.41 17.96
C GLN A 123 1.17 -2.75 16.59
N LEU A 124 0.41 -2.52 15.51
CA LEU A 124 0.87 -2.77 14.14
C LEU A 124 2.08 -1.90 13.79
N LYS A 125 2.06 -0.62 14.19
CA LYS A 125 3.19 0.30 14.00
C LYS A 125 4.45 -0.22 14.71
N LYS A 126 4.31 -0.73 15.93
CA LYS A 126 5.43 -1.32 16.68
C LYS A 126 5.96 -2.57 16.00
N GLN A 127 5.08 -3.51 15.65
CA GLN A 127 5.47 -4.74 14.95
C GLN A 127 6.19 -4.46 13.63
N LEU A 128 5.68 -3.52 12.83
CA LEU A 128 6.31 -3.12 11.57
C LEU A 128 7.71 -2.53 11.81
N HIS A 129 7.86 -1.70 12.84
CA HIS A 129 9.17 -1.14 13.19
C HIS A 129 10.16 -2.23 13.59
N ASP A 130 9.73 -3.17 14.43
CA ASP A 130 10.56 -4.29 14.89
C ASP A 130 10.98 -5.19 13.71
N GLU A 131 10.07 -5.49 12.78
CA GLU A 131 10.39 -6.25 11.56
C GLU A 131 11.35 -5.49 10.63
N ILE A 132 11.21 -4.17 10.48
CA ILE A 132 12.17 -3.37 9.70
C ILE A 132 13.57 -3.41 10.32
N VAL A 133 13.66 -3.31 11.65
CA VAL A 133 14.94 -3.37 12.37
C VAL A 133 15.58 -4.75 12.21
N LYS A 134 14.79 -5.81 12.38
CA LYS A 134 15.22 -7.20 12.21
C LYS A 134 15.71 -7.46 10.78
N LEU A 135 14.90 -7.15 9.77
CA LEU A 135 15.28 -7.31 8.35
C LEU A 135 16.54 -6.52 8.00
N ARG A 136 16.72 -5.31 8.55
CA ARG A 136 17.94 -4.53 8.36
C ARG A 136 19.16 -5.24 8.96
N ALA A 137 19.05 -5.80 10.16
CA ALA A 137 20.12 -6.54 10.81
C ALA A 137 20.46 -7.82 10.03
N ASP A 138 19.44 -8.58 9.64
CA ASP A 138 19.57 -9.82 8.87
C ASP A 138 20.24 -9.56 7.51
N ASN A 139 19.80 -8.54 6.78
CA ASN A 139 20.42 -8.16 5.50
C ASN A 139 21.88 -7.71 5.67
N LYS A 140 22.18 -6.94 6.72
CA LYS A 140 23.56 -6.52 6.99
C LYS A 140 24.44 -7.72 7.32
N LEU A 141 23.96 -8.66 8.12
CA LEU A 141 24.66 -9.90 8.44
C LEU A 141 24.87 -10.72 7.16
N GLY A 142 23.82 -10.96 6.38
CA GLY A 142 23.88 -11.72 5.13
C GLY A 142 24.88 -11.13 4.14
N PHE A 143 24.86 -9.81 3.94
CA PHE A 143 25.84 -9.13 3.08
C PHE A 143 27.27 -9.29 3.59
N ASN A 144 27.49 -9.17 4.91
CA ASN A 144 28.82 -9.34 5.49
C ASN A 144 29.34 -10.77 5.34
N LEU A 145 28.47 -11.78 5.52
CA LEU A 145 28.83 -13.19 5.30
C LEU A 145 29.18 -13.44 3.84
N GLU A 146 28.37 -12.98 2.90
CA GLU A 146 28.64 -13.17 1.47
C GLU A 146 29.89 -12.41 1.02
N LYS A 147 30.11 -11.20 1.54
CA LYS A 147 31.35 -10.44 1.31
C LYS A 147 32.58 -11.20 1.81
N SER A 148 32.51 -11.83 2.99
CA SER A 148 33.60 -12.66 3.50
C SER A 148 33.81 -13.90 2.64
N ARG A 149 32.74 -14.58 2.21
CA ARG A 149 32.79 -15.74 1.32
C ARG A 149 33.46 -15.41 -0.03
N VAL A 150 33.08 -14.28 -0.64
CA VAL A 150 33.70 -13.80 -1.89
C VAL A 150 35.19 -13.50 -1.70
N LYS A 151 35.56 -12.88 -0.57
CA LYS A 151 36.98 -12.64 -0.26
C LYS A 151 37.78 -13.92 -0.08
N GLU A 152 37.23 -14.91 0.61
CA GLU A 152 37.86 -16.21 0.80
C GLU A 152 38.06 -16.94 -0.53
N MET A 153 37.03 -16.99 -1.37
CA MET A 153 37.11 -17.54 -2.73
C MET A 153 38.14 -16.82 -3.60
N TYR A 154 38.22 -15.49 -3.50
CA TYR A 154 39.23 -14.71 -4.23
C TYR A 154 40.64 -15.06 -3.77
N ALA A 155 40.88 -15.12 -2.45
CA ALA A 155 42.18 -15.49 -1.89
C ALA A 155 42.58 -16.92 -2.26
N GLU A 156 41.64 -17.86 -2.28
CA GLU A 156 41.89 -19.22 -2.73
C GLU A 156 42.25 -19.26 -4.22
N ASN A 157 41.52 -18.53 -5.07
CA ASN A 157 41.81 -18.46 -6.49
C ASN A 157 43.19 -17.81 -6.77
N GLU A 158 43.56 -16.78 -6.00
CA GLU A 158 44.88 -16.16 -6.08
C GLU A 158 46.00 -17.14 -5.70
N ARG A 159 45.80 -17.97 -4.65
CA ARG A 159 46.75 -19.04 -4.30
C ARG A 159 46.89 -20.06 -5.42
N ARG A 160 45.78 -20.58 -5.97
CA ARG A 160 45.81 -21.54 -7.08
C ARG A 160 46.50 -20.95 -8.32
N LEU A 161 46.28 -19.67 -8.60
CA LEU A 161 46.95 -18.97 -9.70
C LEU A 161 48.46 -18.91 -9.48
N LEU A 162 48.91 -18.63 -8.26
CA LEU A 162 50.33 -18.63 -7.91
C LEU A 162 50.96 -20.03 -8.00
N GLU A 163 50.26 -21.06 -7.54
CA GLU A 163 50.70 -22.46 -7.64
C GLU A 163 50.88 -22.87 -9.11
N ILE A 164 49.87 -22.63 -9.97
CA ILE A 164 49.95 -22.92 -11.41
C ILE A 164 51.10 -22.12 -12.05
N ARG A 165 51.27 -20.85 -11.68
CA ARG A 165 52.38 -20.03 -12.20
C ARG A 165 53.74 -20.61 -11.81
N SER A 166 53.88 -21.11 -10.58
CA SER A 166 55.10 -21.77 -10.12
C SER A 166 55.37 -23.06 -10.89
N GLU A 167 54.35 -23.89 -11.09
CA GLU A 167 54.45 -25.14 -11.85
C GLU A 167 54.86 -24.88 -13.32
N ILE A 168 54.29 -23.86 -13.96
CA ILE A 168 54.66 -23.45 -15.33
C ILE A 168 56.15 -23.07 -15.39
N VAL A 169 56.65 -22.31 -14.41
CA VAL A 169 58.07 -21.91 -14.37
C VAL A 169 58.98 -23.12 -14.18
N GLU A 170 58.61 -24.07 -13.32
CA GLU A 170 59.37 -25.31 -13.12
C GLU A 170 59.42 -26.17 -14.39
N LEU A 171 58.27 -26.36 -15.04
CA LEU A 171 58.17 -27.09 -16.31
C LEU A 171 58.99 -26.41 -17.41
N HIS A 172 58.94 -25.07 -17.51
CA HIS A 172 59.76 -24.32 -18.47
C HIS A 172 61.25 -24.51 -18.21
N ALA A 173 61.68 -24.43 -16.94
CA ALA A 173 63.08 -24.67 -16.58
C ALA A 173 63.53 -26.10 -16.90
N GLN A 174 62.66 -27.10 -16.68
CA GLN A 174 62.93 -28.49 -17.06
C GLN A 174 63.04 -28.64 -18.58
N GLN A 175 62.13 -28.01 -19.34
CA GLN A 175 62.16 -28.00 -20.79
C GLN A 175 63.45 -27.35 -21.33
N ASP A 176 63.86 -26.19 -20.80
CA ASP A 176 65.09 -25.49 -21.20
C ASP A 176 66.34 -26.34 -20.96
N ARG A 177 66.39 -27.06 -19.82
CA ARG A 177 67.48 -28.00 -19.53
C ARG A 177 67.51 -29.14 -20.56
N GLY A 178 66.35 -29.71 -20.89
CA GLY A 178 66.22 -30.77 -21.90
C GLY A 178 66.62 -30.31 -23.31
N LEU A 179 66.19 -29.10 -23.70
CA LEU A 179 66.58 -28.46 -24.96
C LEU A 179 68.09 -28.23 -25.01
N THR A 180 68.67 -27.65 -23.96
CA THR A 180 70.12 -27.39 -23.88
C THR A 180 70.93 -28.68 -23.96
N GLN A 181 70.50 -29.74 -23.28
CA GLN A 181 71.17 -31.04 -23.33
C GLN A 181 71.11 -31.64 -24.74
N THR A 182 69.96 -31.57 -25.40
CA THR A 182 69.77 -32.07 -26.77
C THR A 182 70.61 -31.27 -27.76
N ASN A 183 70.63 -29.94 -27.64
CA ASN A 183 71.45 -29.07 -28.47
C ASN A 183 72.94 -29.40 -28.33
N ARG A 184 73.43 -29.59 -27.10
CA ARG A 184 74.82 -30.02 -26.85
C ARG A 184 75.13 -31.38 -27.50
N LYS A 185 74.20 -32.34 -27.43
CA LYS A 185 74.38 -33.65 -28.09
C LYS A 185 74.47 -33.48 -29.61
N ILE A 186 73.58 -32.70 -30.21
CA ILE A 186 73.61 -32.38 -31.64
C ILE A 186 74.96 -31.75 -32.01
N ASP A 187 75.42 -30.74 -31.27
CA ASP A 187 76.71 -30.09 -31.53
C ASP A 187 77.88 -31.09 -31.48
N THR A 188 77.89 -32.00 -30.51
CA THR A 188 78.92 -33.06 -30.42
C THR A 188 78.85 -34.07 -31.56
N GLU A 189 77.66 -34.51 -31.95
CA GLU A 189 77.47 -35.42 -33.08
C GLU A 189 77.87 -34.76 -34.41
N VAL A 190 77.51 -33.49 -34.62
CA VAL A 190 77.89 -32.70 -35.80
C VAL A 190 79.42 -32.55 -35.87
N ALA A 191 80.09 -32.24 -34.76
CA ALA A 191 81.55 -32.15 -34.72
C ALA A 191 82.21 -33.51 -34.98
N GLY A 192 81.65 -34.60 -34.43
CA GLY A 192 82.11 -35.97 -34.66
C GLY A 192 81.97 -36.39 -36.13
N LEU A 193 80.80 -36.18 -36.73
CA LEU A 193 80.54 -36.44 -38.15
C LEU A 193 81.46 -35.62 -39.05
N ARG A 194 81.68 -34.34 -38.73
CA ARG A 194 82.63 -33.48 -39.46
C ARG A 194 84.05 -34.03 -39.41
N THR A 195 84.52 -34.47 -38.24
CA THR A 195 85.84 -35.08 -38.08
C THR A 195 85.97 -36.35 -38.89
N MET A 196 84.95 -37.22 -38.86
CA MET A 196 84.89 -38.45 -39.65
C MET A 196 84.88 -38.17 -41.17
N LEU A 197 84.18 -37.12 -41.60
CA LEU A 197 84.18 -36.68 -43.00
C LEU A 197 85.57 -36.19 -43.43
N GLU A 198 86.23 -35.38 -42.59
CA GLU A 198 87.58 -34.88 -42.85
C GLU A 198 88.59 -36.04 -42.92
N SER A 199 88.50 -37.04 -42.04
CA SER A 199 89.36 -38.23 -42.10
C SER A 199 89.09 -39.05 -43.35
N HIS A 200 87.83 -39.29 -43.72
CA HIS A 200 87.48 -40.03 -44.94
C HIS A 200 87.97 -39.31 -46.21
N LYS A 201 87.90 -37.98 -46.24
CA LYS A 201 88.48 -37.17 -47.33
C LYS A 201 89.99 -37.37 -47.43
N LEU A 202 90.70 -37.32 -46.29
CA LEU A 202 92.15 -37.54 -46.26
C LEU A 202 92.52 -38.96 -46.71
N ASP A 203 91.78 -39.98 -46.29
CA ASP A 203 92.03 -41.35 -46.70
C ASP A 203 91.74 -41.55 -48.19
N THR A 204 90.67 -40.97 -48.73
CA THR A 204 90.40 -40.95 -50.18
C THR A 204 91.57 -40.33 -50.95
N ILE A 205 92.12 -39.21 -50.48
CA ILE A 205 93.29 -38.57 -51.08
C ILE A 205 94.52 -39.49 -51.01
N LYS A 206 94.78 -40.15 -49.88
CA LYS A 206 95.89 -41.10 -49.72
C LYS A 206 95.75 -42.31 -50.65
N TYR A 207 94.58 -42.94 -50.72
CA TYR A 207 94.32 -44.08 -51.60
C TYR A 207 94.42 -43.68 -53.07
N LEU A 208 93.93 -42.50 -53.45
CA LEU A 208 94.08 -41.97 -54.80
C LEU A 208 95.57 -41.78 -55.15
N ALA A 209 96.33 -41.10 -54.30
CA ALA A 209 97.78 -40.89 -54.50
C ALA A 209 98.53 -42.23 -54.60
N GLY A 210 98.22 -43.20 -53.72
CA GLY A 210 98.77 -44.54 -53.76
C GLY A 210 98.47 -45.28 -55.06
N SER A 211 97.22 -45.23 -55.54
CA SER A 211 96.80 -45.87 -56.80
C SER A 211 97.47 -45.26 -58.03
N VAL A 212 97.64 -43.93 -58.07
CA VAL A 212 98.36 -43.25 -59.15
C VAL A 212 99.84 -43.64 -59.11
N PHE A 213 100.45 -43.69 -57.92
CA PHE A 213 101.84 -44.09 -57.77
C PHE A 213 102.10 -45.55 -58.14
N THR A 214 101.20 -46.48 -57.78
CA THR A 214 101.30 -47.88 -58.21
C THR A 214 101.09 -48.03 -59.71
N CYS A 215 100.12 -47.33 -60.30
CA CYS A 215 99.91 -47.31 -61.75
C CYS A 215 101.16 -46.79 -62.49
N LEU A 216 101.76 -45.68 -62.03
CA LEU A 216 103.02 -45.15 -62.55
C LEU A 216 104.17 -46.15 -62.40
N THR A 217 104.28 -46.81 -61.25
CA THR A 217 105.33 -47.83 -61.01
C THR A 217 105.18 -49.02 -61.96
N ILE A 218 103.95 -49.50 -62.18
CA ILE A 218 103.66 -50.58 -63.13
C ILE A 218 103.98 -50.13 -64.56
N ALA A 219 103.55 -48.93 -64.97
CA ALA A 219 103.84 -48.39 -66.30
C ALA A 219 105.35 -48.25 -66.54
N LEU A 220 106.11 -47.75 -65.55
CA LEU A 220 107.58 -47.70 -65.60
C LEU A 220 108.21 -49.10 -65.63
N GLY A 221 107.65 -50.06 -64.90
CA GLY A 221 108.06 -51.47 -64.94
C GLY A 221 107.88 -52.09 -66.33
N PHE A 222 106.73 -51.87 -66.97
CA PHE A 222 106.48 -52.30 -68.35
C PHE A 222 107.40 -51.58 -69.35
N TYR A 223 107.61 -50.27 -69.21
CA TYR A 223 108.55 -49.52 -70.03
C TYR A 223 109.97 -50.09 -69.95
N ARG A 224 110.40 -50.55 -68.76
CA ARG A 224 111.71 -51.18 -68.53
C ARG A 224 111.85 -52.59 -69.09
N LEU A 225 110.75 -53.33 -69.28
CA LEU A 225 110.74 -54.67 -69.90
C LEU A 225 110.63 -54.61 -71.43
N TRP A 226 110.22 -53.47 -72.00
CA TRP A 226 110.11 -53.24 -73.45
C TRP A 226 111.40 -52.69 -74.10
N ILE A 227 112.37 -52.26 -73.30
CA ILE A 227 113.72 -51.84 -73.74
C ILE A 227 114.73 -52.97 -73.54
#